data_AF-A0A832CZI0-F1
#
_entry.id   AF-A0A832CZI0-F1
#
_cell.length_a   1.000
_cell.length_b   1.000
_cell.length_c   1.000
_cell.angle_alpha   90.00
_cell.angle_beta   90.00
_cell.angle_gamma   90.00
#
_symmetry.space_group_name_H-M   'P 1'
#
loop_
_entity.id
_entity.type
_entity.pdbx_description
1 polymer ?
#
loop_
_entity_poly.entity_id
_entity_poly.type
_entity_poly.pdbx_seq_one_letter_code
_entity_poly.pdbx_strand_id
1 'polypeptide(L)'
;MNLVLLTNLKHIDVEVLRKLEELKYNVSVIKVSDFRPENIARLLGDMEFDYAVIPGSSPYDYSNLHVRVVKGPISIYTLPYILSVVSIDNLSPKIHAEKVLGDKMKLIIDRVYNEIIDSYTGTFTIGGLRIPKRPPPILVASDIYYDGDISVDSLVDEANYRVSEGADFIVLSSNPSIDKVVYLKVLEALMDNVEAAIAADPGRIDTLIEAVEMGAPIAMSLTTSTLEYIPRHLRDVAAYVIIPEKISSWRSRLGQLRKAYEKAVSLGYNMVIIDPIVNPPIYPGVLESLITAREASKTINAPLMLGLNNAIEMADIDTHASTALLIYAATEAGVSIVMVGEESYKARGNTREARIAAKLASVSYKLKTPPKDLGYDILRLKGKGPAQNVEYLGHGLVDVNGLRIDCRRLEDHKYKHIEEDTQRKILEACIPWI
;
A
#
# COMPACT_ATOMS: atom_id res chain seq x y z
N MET A 1 -2.85 -30.73 21.16
CA MET A 1 -3.77 -29.96 22.01
C MET A 1 -5.10 -29.87 21.29
N ASN A 2 -6.20 -30.24 21.94
CA ASN A 2 -7.56 -30.28 21.41
C ASN A 2 -8.21 -28.90 21.53
N LEU A 3 -8.49 -28.27 20.39
CA LEU A 3 -9.14 -26.97 20.30
C LEU A 3 -10.59 -27.11 19.86
N VAL A 4 -11.48 -26.39 20.53
CA VAL A 4 -12.85 -26.17 20.07
C VAL A 4 -12.95 -24.76 19.50
N LEU A 5 -13.14 -24.63 18.18
CA LEU A 5 -13.42 -23.34 17.55
C LEU A 5 -14.92 -23.09 17.50
N LEU A 6 -15.37 -22.06 18.22
CA LEU A 6 -16.76 -21.62 18.16
C LEU A 6 -16.92 -20.56 17.07
N THR A 7 -17.91 -20.71 16.20
CA THR A 7 -18.10 -19.78 15.08
C THR A 7 -19.57 -19.59 14.71
N ASN A 8 -19.93 -18.41 14.22
CA ASN A 8 -21.23 -18.18 13.56
C ASN A 8 -21.12 -18.25 12.03
N LEU A 9 -19.92 -18.46 11.49
CA LEU A 9 -19.71 -18.59 10.05
C LEU A 9 -20.43 -19.83 9.52
N LYS A 10 -20.89 -19.75 8.26
CA LYS A 10 -21.50 -20.91 7.59
C LYS A 10 -20.48 -22.02 7.38
N HIS A 11 -19.25 -21.64 7.01
CA HIS A 11 -18.14 -22.54 6.76
C HIS A 11 -16.84 -21.87 7.26
N ILE A 12 -15.93 -22.67 7.80
CA ILE A 12 -14.54 -22.26 8.05
C ILE A 12 -13.71 -22.71 6.84
N ASP A 13 -12.80 -21.86 6.40
CA ASP A 13 -11.89 -22.17 5.31
C ASP A 13 -10.96 -23.34 5.69
N VAL A 14 -10.83 -24.32 4.80
CA VAL A 14 -10.00 -25.51 5.01
C VAL A 14 -8.53 -25.13 5.20
N GLU A 15 -8.07 -24.04 4.58
CA GLU A 15 -6.69 -23.56 4.75
C GLU A 15 -6.41 -23.19 6.22
N VAL A 16 -7.39 -22.62 6.93
CA VAL A 16 -7.24 -22.24 8.35
C VAL A 16 -7.08 -23.48 9.22
N LEU A 17 -7.91 -24.50 9.00
CA LEU A 17 -7.84 -25.76 9.75
C LEU A 17 -6.53 -26.48 9.50
N ARG A 18 -6.11 -26.58 8.23
CA ARG A 18 -4.82 -27.18 7.84
C ARG A 18 -3.64 -26.48 8.53
N LYS A 19 -3.60 -25.15 8.54
CA LYS A 19 -2.53 -24.40 9.22
C LYS A 19 -2.51 -24.63 10.73
N LEU A 20 -3.67 -24.84 11.37
CA LEU A 20 -3.73 -25.18 12.81
C LEU A 20 -3.27 -26.61 13.08
N GLU A 21 -3.62 -27.56 12.21
CA GLU A 21 -3.15 -28.96 12.28
C GLU A 21 -1.62 -29.05 12.10
N GLU A 22 -1.03 -28.25 11.22
CA GLU A 22 0.43 -28.12 11.05
C GLU A 22 1.12 -27.63 12.33
N LEU A 23 0.41 -26.82 13.13
CA LEU A 23 0.85 -26.39 14.47
C LEU A 23 0.52 -27.41 15.57
N LYS A 24 0.09 -28.63 15.19
CA LYS A 24 -0.24 -29.77 16.08
C LYS A 24 -1.46 -29.52 16.98
N TYR A 25 -2.40 -28.69 16.51
CA TYR A 25 -3.73 -28.57 17.11
C TYR A 25 -4.69 -29.56 16.46
N ASN A 26 -5.42 -30.29 17.29
CA ASN A 26 -6.56 -31.11 16.85
C ASN A 26 -7.81 -30.26 16.99
N VAL A 27 -8.47 -29.92 15.89
CA VAL A 27 -9.48 -28.85 15.86
C VAL A 27 -10.88 -29.39 15.62
N SER A 28 -11.77 -29.16 16.58
CA SER A 28 -13.21 -29.38 16.45
C SER A 28 -13.91 -28.04 16.23
N VAL A 29 -14.73 -27.93 15.19
CA VAL A 29 -15.49 -26.69 14.91
C VAL A 29 -16.94 -26.87 15.34
N ILE A 30 -17.43 -25.97 16.19
CA ILE A 30 -18.85 -25.93 16.58
C ILE A 30 -19.46 -24.62 16.14
N LYS A 31 -20.61 -24.75 15.47
CA LYS A 31 -21.40 -23.58 15.06
C LYS A 31 -22.27 -23.10 16.20
N VAL A 32 -22.21 -21.80 16.48
CA VAL A 32 -22.93 -21.15 17.56
C VAL A 32 -23.65 -19.92 17.02
N SER A 33 -24.93 -19.76 17.36
CA SER A 33 -25.74 -18.59 17.01
C SER A 33 -25.72 -17.50 18.09
N ASP A 34 -25.38 -17.88 19.33
CA ASP A 34 -25.43 -17.00 20.49
C ASP A 34 -24.22 -17.23 21.40
N PHE A 35 -23.39 -16.20 21.50
CA PHE A 35 -22.13 -16.23 22.23
C PHE A 35 -22.25 -15.82 23.70
N ARG A 36 -23.45 -15.65 24.25
CA ARG A 36 -23.62 -15.33 25.68
C ARG A 36 -22.94 -16.36 26.58
N PRO A 37 -22.22 -15.94 27.64
CA PRO A 37 -21.44 -16.85 28.49
C PRO A 37 -22.23 -18.05 29.01
N GLU A 38 -23.48 -17.89 29.42
CA GLU A 38 -24.33 -18.97 29.91
C GLU A 38 -24.64 -20.05 28.85
N ASN A 39 -24.72 -19.65 27.58
CA ASN A 39 -24.97 -20.57 26.47
C ASN A 39 -23.69 -21.30 26.08
N ILE A 40 -22.55 -20.60 26.08
CA ILE A 40 -21.23 -21.19 25.87
C ILE A 40 -20.91 -22.20 26.99
N ALA A 41 -21.20 -21.85 28.24
CA ALA A 41 -21.01 -22.74 29.39
C ALA A 41 -21.82 -24.04 29.23
N ARG A 42 -23.10 -23.93 28.86
CA ARG A 42 -23.99 -25.08 28.65
C ARG A 42 -23.52 -25.95 27.48
N LEU A 43 -23.08 -25.32 26.39
CA LEU A 43 -22.61 -26.03 25.19
C LEU A 43 -21.33 -26.84 25.47
N LEU A 44 -20.39 -26.25 26.22
CA LEU A 44 -19.07 -26.84 26.44
C LEU A 44 -19.01 -27.75 27.67
N GLY A 45 -20.02 -27.76 28.54
CA GLY A 45 -19.95 -28.38 29.88
C GLY A 45 -19.56 -29.86 29.90
N ASP A 46 -19.99 -30.64 28.91
CA ASP A 46 -19.75 -32.09 28.85
C ASP A 46 -18.67 -32.47 27.81
N MET A 47 -17.98 -31.49 27.24
CA MET A 47 -17.00 -31.73 26.18
C MET A 47 -15.58 -31.85 26.73
N GLU A 48 -14.81 -32.80 26.20
CA GLU A 48 -13.38 -32.90 26.47
C GLU A 48 -12.57 -32.05 25.45
N PHE A 49 -11.90 -31.01 25.95
CA PHE A 49 -11.03 -30.14 25.16
C PHE A 49 -10.01 -29.43 26.06
N ASP A 50 -8.93 -28.92 25.46
CA ASP A 50 -7.93 -28.13 26.18
C ASP A 50 -8.33 -26.65 26.23
N TYR A 51 -8.78 -26.10 25.10
CA TYR A 51 -9.26 -24.72 24.98
C TYR A 51 -10.41 -24.56 23.99
N ALA A 52 -11.37 -23.70 24.32
CA ALA A 52 -12.35 -23.20 23.36
C ALA A 52 -11.99 -21.77 22.93
N VAL A 53 -12.00 -21.51 21.63
CA VAL A 53 -11.71 -20.21 21.04
C VAL A 53 -12.99 -19.57 20.54
N ILE A 54 -13.30 -18.39 21.07
CA ILE A 54 -14.43 -17.54 20.67
C ILE A 54 -13.95 -16.51 19.66
N PRO A 55 -14.77 -16.09 18.66
CA PRO A 55 -14.41 -14.98 17.79
C PRO A 55 -14.11 -13.72 18.60
N GLY A 56 -13.05 -13.00 18.24
CA GLY A 56 -12.64 -11.78 18.93
C GLY A 56 -13.73 -10.69 18.93
N SER A 57 -14.62 -10.72 17.94
CA SER A 57 -15.78 -9.82 17.79
C SER A 57 -16.89 -10.04 18.82
N SER A 58 -16.87 -11.13 19.58
CA SER A 58 -17.83 -11.32 20.67
C SER A 58 -17.71 -10.17 21.69
N PRO A 59 -18.83 -9.54 22.12
CA PRO A 59 -18.77 -8.45 23.09
C PRO A 59 -18.63 -8.92 24.54
N TYR A 60 -18.73 -10.24 24.80
CA TYR A 60 -18.82 -10.79 26.14
C TYR A 60 -17.45 -11.05 26.78
N ASP A 61 -17.47 -11.13 28.12
CA ASP A 61 -16.36 -11.54 28.97
C ASP A 61 -16.58 -12.98 29.45
N TYR A 62 -15.62 -13.86 29.17
CA TYR A 62 -15.71 -15.29 29.51
C TYR A 62 -14.89 -15.67 30.74
N SER A 63 -14.32 -14.70 31.46
CA SER A 63 -13.40 -14.95 32.58
C SER A 63 -14.01 -15.77 33.72
N ASN A 64 -15.34 -15.73 33.87
CA ASN A 64 -16.09 -16.43 34.93
C ASN A 64 -16.52 -17.85 34.54
N LEU A 65 -16.16 -18.34 33.35
CA LEU A 65 -16.48 -19.70 32.94
C LEU A 65 -15.53 -20.70 33.63
N HIS A 66 -16.09 -21.82 34.10
CA HIS A 66 -15.31 -22.91 34.71
C HIS A 66 -14.50 -23.71 33.67
N VAL A 67 -14.77 -23.51 32.38
CA VAL A 67 -14.06 -24.10 31.25
C VAL A 67 -13.04 -23.13 30.66
N ARG A 68 -11.96 -23.64 30.07
CA ARG A 68 -10.91 -22.81 29.46
C ARG A 68 -11.37 -22.21 28.14
N VAL A 69 -11.78 -20.96 28.19
CA VAL A 69 -12.26 -20.19 27.04
C VAL A 69 -11.36 -18.98 26.82
N VAL A 70 -10.95 -18.74 25.57
CA VAL A 70 -10.22 -17.54 25.17
C VAL A 70 -10.89 -16.89 23.97
N LYS A 71 -10.72 -15.58 23.83
CA LYS A 71 -11.08 -14.85 22.63
C LYS A 71 -9.92 -14.91 21.65
N GLY A 72 -10.20 -15.44 20.48
CA GLY A 72 -9.32 -15.41 19.33
C GLY A 72 -9.27 -14.03 18.67
N PRO A 73 -8.69 -13.97 17.46
CA PRO A 73 -8.71 -12.77 16.64
C PRO A 73 -10.11 -12.41 16.16
N ILE A 74 -10.28 -11.17 15.68
CA ILE A 74 -11.51 -10.71 15.01
C ILE A 74 -11.79 -11.57 13.78
N SER A 75 -10.75 -11.87 13.00
CA SER A 75 -10.83 -12.77 11.87
C SER A 75 -10.18 -14.11 12.17
N ILE A 76 -10.91 -15.20 11.94
CA ILE A 76 -10.40 -16.56 12.16
C ILE A 76 -9.17 -16.89 11.29
N TYR A 77 -9.00 -16.21 10.16
CA TYR A 77 -7.84 -16.39 9.28
C TYR A 77 -6.53 -15.94 9.92
N THR A 78 -6.59 -15.05 10.93
CA THR A 78 -5.42 -14.58 11.69
C THR A 78 -4.97 -15.60 12.73
N LEU A 79 -5.86 -16.50 13.17
CA LEU A 79 -5.61 -17.38 14.33
C LEU A 79 -4.38 -18.28 14.15
N PRO A 80 -4.17 -18.96 13.01
CA PRO A 80 -2.98 -19.80 12.82
C PRO A 80 -1.69 -18.99 12.92
N TYR A 81 -1.68 -17.76 12.37
CA TYR A 81 -0.50 -16.91 12.46
C TYR A 81 -0.21 -16.46 13.89
N ILE A 82 -1.24 -16.12 14.67
CA ILE A 82 -1.08 -15.80 16.10
C ILE A 82 -0.50 -16.99 16.85
N LEU A 83 -1.09 -18.19 16.70
CA LEU A 83 -0.65 -19.39 17.43
C LEU A 83 0.72 -19.92 16.95
N SER A 84 1.20 -19.46 15.79
CA SER A 84 2.57 -19.73 15.34
C SER A 84 3.64 -18.86 16.00
N VAL A 85 3.23 -17.90 16.85
CA VAL A 85 4.12 -16.95 17.55
C VAL A 85 3.92 -16.99 19.06
N VAL A 86 2.70 -17.21 19.54
CA VAL A 86 2.37 -17.25 20.98
C VAL A 86 1.58 -18.51 21.35
N SER A 87 1.74 -19.00 22.59
CA SER A 87 0.85 -20.03 23.13
C SER A 87 -0.57 -19.51 23.29
N ILE A 88 -1.55 -20.40 23.18
CA ILE A 88 -2.95 -20.07 23.41
C ILE A 88 -3.21 -19.56 24.84
N ASP A 89 -2.40 -19.98 25.81
CA ASP A 89 -2.49 -19.55 27.22
C ASP A 89 -2.25 -18.04 27.37
N ASN A 90 -1.62 -17.41 26.38
CA ASN A 90 -1.38 -15.96 26.35
C ASN A 90 -2.59 -15.18 25.81
N LEU A 91 -3.67 -15.85 25.37
CA LEU A 91 -4.89 -15.19 24.92
C LEU A 91 -5.82 -14.90 26.09
N SER A 92 -6.69 -13.90 25.92
CA SER A 92 -7.58 -13.44 26.99
C SER A 92 -9.00 -13.97 26.82
N PRO A 93 -9.70 -14.36 27.89
CA PRO A 93 -11.16 -14.61 27.85
C PRO A 93 -12.00 -13.34 27.64
N LYS A 94 -11.40 -12.14 27.70
CA LYS A 94 -12.11 -10.86 27.71
C LYS A 94 -11.77 -9.98 26.51
N ILE A 95 -10.50 -9.95 26.13
CA ILE A 95 -9.96 -9.07 25.09
C ILE A 95 -9.60 -9.91 23.87
N HIS A 96 -9.92 -9.43 22.66
CA HIS A 96 -9.57 -10.12 21.42
C HIS A 96 -8.04 -10.18 21.21
N ALA A 97 -7.59 -11.19 20.49
CA ALA A 97 -6.17 -11.55 20.42
C ALA A 97 -5.27 -10.41 19.95
N GLU A 98 -5.66 -9.66 18.91
CA GLU A 98 -4.83 -8.58 18.36
C GLU A 98 -4.46 -7.53 19.43
N LYS A 99 -5.44 -7.15 20.27
CA LYS A 99 -5.22 -6.19 21.35
C LYS A 99 -4.42 -6.76 22.52
N VAL A 100 -4.52 -8.06 22.77
CA VAL A 100 -3.68 -8.75 23.77
C VAL A 100 -2.22 -8.78 23.32
N LEU A 101 -1.98 -8.99 22.02
CA LEU A 101 -0.63 -9.09 21.47
C LEU A 101 0.06 -7.74 21.31
N GLY A 102 -0.68 -6.65 21.05
CA GLY A 102 -0.11 -5.32 20.87
C GLY A 102 0.97 -5.32 19.79
N ASP A 103 2.17 -4.81 20.12
CA ASP A 103 3.31 -4.70 19.19
C ASP A 103 3.74 -6.04 18.56
N LYS A 104 3.46 -7.17 19.22
CA LYS A 104 3.74 -8.50 18.65
C LYS A 104 2.92 -8.78 17.39
N MET A 105 1.83 -8.05 17.15
CA MET A 105 1.08 -8.10 15.90
C MET A 105 1.95 -7.74 14.70
N LYS A 106 2.93 -6.85 14.86
CA LYS A 106 3.83 -6.48 13.76
C LYS A 106 4.54 -7.69 13.16
N LEU A 107 5.05 -8.60 14.00
CA LEU A 107 5.71 -9.84 13.57
C LEU A 107 4.76 -10.76 12.78
N ILE A 108 3.50 -10.82 13.21
CA ILE A 108 2.45 -11.61 12.56
C ILE A 108 2.12 -11.03 11.19
N ILE A 109 1.91 -9.71 11.12
CA ILE A 109 1.59 -9.01 9.88
C ILE A 109 2.76 -9.04 8.89
N ASP A 110 4.00 -8.95 9.37
CA ASP A 110 5.19 -9.09 8.55
C ASP A 110 5.29 -10.48 7.93
N ARG A 111 5.01 -11.52 8.72
CA ARG A 111 4.96 -12.90 8.22
C ARG A 111 3.87 -13.08 7.16
N VAL A 112 2.66 -12.56 7.39
CA VAL A 112 1.56 -12.66 6.42
C VAL A 112 1.89 -11.87 5.15
N TYR A 113 2.46 -10.67 5.29
CA TYR A 113 2.85 -9.86 4.13
C TYR A 113 3.95 -10.55 3.32
N ASN A 114 4.97 -11.12 3.97
CA ASN A 114 6.01 -11.89 3.27
C ASN A 114 5.42 -13.12 2.56
N GLU A 115 4.48 -13.85 3.19
CA GLU A 115 3.78 -14.95 2.51
C GLU A 115 3.04 -14.47 1.25
N ILE A 116 2.41 -13.28 1.29
CA ILE A 116 1.79 -12.66 0.11
C ILE A 116 2.85 -12.36 -0.95
N ILE A 117 3.96 -11.72 -0.58
CA ILE A 117 5.05 -11.36 -1.51
C ILE A 117 5.69 -12.60 -2.13
N ASP A 118 5.88 -13.67 -1.37
CA ASP A 118 6.49 -14.91 -1.86
C ASP A 118 5.54 -15.67 -2.79
N SER A 119 4.23 -15.67 -2.51
CA SER A 119 3.26 -16.50 -3.22
C SER A 119 2.56 -15.84 -4.41
N TYR A 120 2.53 -14.50 -4.51
CA TYR A 120 1.78 -13.86 -5.59
C TYR A 120 2.43 -14.09 -6.96
N THR A 121 1.58 -14.24 -7.97
CA THR A 121 2.01 -14.32 -9.37
C THR A 121 1.86 -12.96 -10.04
N GLY A 122 2.93 -12.48 -10.69
CA GLY A 122 2.86 -11.30 -11.54
C GLY A 122 2.15 -11.59 -12.87
N THR A 123 1.53 -10.55 -13.45
CA THR A 123 1.02 -10.56 -14.84
C THR A 123 2.17 -10.50 -15.83
N PHE A 124 3.17 -9.68 -15.51
CA PHE A 124 4.45 -9.52 -16.19
C PHE A 124 5.45 -8.93 -15.19
N THR A 125 6.70 -8.74 -15.60
CA THR A 125 7.78 -8.21 -14.76
C THR A 125 8.37 -6.95 -15.39
N ILE A 126 8.63 -5.94 -14.59
CA ILE A 126 9.26 -4.66 -14.98
C ILE A 126 10.47 -4.45 -14.09
N GLY A 127 11.70 -4.35 -14.62
CA GLY A 127 12.88 -4.06 -13.80
C GLY A 127 13.04 -5.01 -12.60
N GLY A 128 12.70 -6.30 -12.75
CA GLY A 128 12.67 -7.30 -11.67
C GLY A 128 11.41 -7.30 -10.79
N LEU A 129 10.55 -6.28 -10.88
CA LEU A 129 9.31 -6.16 -10.13
C LEU A 129 8.15 -6.92 -10.81
N ARG A 130 7.60 -7.94 -10.14
CA ARG A 130 6.40 -8.66 -10.60
C ARG A 130 5.17 -7.79 -10.40
N ILE A 131 4.43 -7.49 -11.46
CA ILE A 131 3.25 -6.62 -11.43
C ILE A 131 1.98 -7.44 -11.16
N PRO A 132 1.33 -7.29 -9.99
CA PRO A 132 0.09 -8.01 -9.71
C PRO A 132 -1.03 -7.50 -10.61
N LYS A 133 -1.86 -8.42 -11.11
CA LYS A 133 -3.07 -8.02 -11.85
C LYS A 133 -4.04 -7.30 -10.93
N ARG A 134 -4.23 -7.82 -9.72
CA ARG A 134 -5.15 -7.31 -8.70
C ARG A 134 -4.47 -7.50 -7.33
N PRO A 135 -4.89 -6.76 -6.30
CA PRO A 135 -4.44 -7.01 -4.93
C PRO A 135 -4.82 -8.42 -4.44
N PRO A 136 -4.07 -8.94 -3.45
CA PRO A 136 -2.80 -8.44 -2.93
C PRO A 136 -1.59 -9.00 -3.72
N PRO A 137 -0.40 -8.35 -3.68
CA PRO A 137 -0.10 -7.10 -2.98
C PRO A 137 -0.55 -5.87 -3.76
N ILE A 138 -0.44 -4.71 -3.11
CA ILE A 138 -0.53 -3.39 -3.75
C ILE A 138 0.89 -2.83 -3.81
N LEU A 139 1.30 -2.43 -5.02
CA LEU A 139 2.57 -1.77 -5.24
C LEU A 139 2.43 -0.25 -5.08
N VAL A 140 3.47 0.43 -4.60
CA VAL A 140 3.53 1.89 -4.48
C VAL A 140 4.55 2.44 -5.46
N ALA A 141 4.09 3.28 -6.37
CA ALA A 141 4.93 4.16 -7.17
C ALA A 141 5.07 5.51 -6.47
N SER A 142 6.25 6.11 -6.53
CA SER A 142 6.46 7.49 -6.05
C SER A 142 6.73 8.42 -7.22
N ASP A 143 5.87 9.41 -7.39
CA ASP A 143 6.01 10.48 -8.38
C ASP A 143 6.97 11.55 -7.86
N ILE A 144 7.89 11.97 -8.73
CA ILE A 144 8.80 13.10 -8.56
C ILE A 144 8.61 13.99 -9.78
N TYR A 145 8.04 15.17 -9.55
CA TYR A 145 7.82 16.13 -10.61
C TYR A 145 9.07 16.97 -10.88
N TYR A 146 9.55 16.93 -12.13
CA TYR A 146 10.68 17.71 -12.59
C TYR A 146 10.23 18.96 -13.35
N ASP A 147 10.53 20.13 -12.77
CA ASP A 147 10.21 21.45 -13.31
C ASP A 147 11.42 22.21 -13.87
N GLY A 148 12.63 21.66 -13.73
CA GLY A 148 13.88 22.26 -14.20
C GLY A 148 14.65 23.07 -13.15
N ASP A 149 14.08 23.31 -11.97
CA ASP A 149 14.70 24.14 -10.93
C ASP A 149 15.56 23.33 -9.95
N ILE A 150 15.47 22.00 -9.99
CA ILE A 150 16.18 21.07 -9.10
C ILE A 150 17.37 20.45 -9.83
N SER A 151 18.51 20.35 -9.14
CA SER A 151 19.72 19.71 -9.68
C SER A 151 19.54 18.20 -9.85
N VAL A 152 20.26 17.60 -10.80
CA VAL A 152 20.21 16.15 -11.07
C VAL A 152 20.60 15.35 -9.81
N ASP A 153 21.66 15.75 -9.11
CA ASP A 153 22.12 15.08 -7.90
C ASP A 153 21.04 15.10 -6.81
N SER A 154 20.35 16.23 -6.64
CA SER A 154 19.24 16.36 -5.68
C SER A 154 18.05 15.47 -6.06
N LEU A 155 17.76 15.27 -7.36
CA LEU A 155 16.70 14.36 -7.81
C LEU A 155 17.07 12.90 -7.55
N VAL A 156 18.35 12.53 -7.74
CA VAL A 156 18.86 11.19 -7.41
C VAL A 156 18.74 10.93 -5.91
N ASP A 157 19.10 11.89 -5.07
CA ASP A 157 18.96 11.80 -3.61
C ASP A 157 17.48 11.67 -3.20
N GLU A 158 16.60 12.48 -3.78
CA GLU A 158 15.15 12.41 -3.53
C GLU A 158 14.59 11.04 -3.96
N ALA A 159 14.95 10.54 -5.14
CA ALA A 159 14.53 9.21 -5.62
C ALA A 159 14.99 8.10 -4.67
N ASN A 160 16.26 8.11 -4.26
CA ASN A 160 16.79 7.14 -3.30
C ASN A 160 16.09 7.25 -1.92
N TYR A 161 15.75 8.46 -1.49
CA TYR A 161 14.91 8.66 -0.31
C TYR A 161 13.54 7.99 -0.48
N ARG A 162 12.82 8.23 -1.58
CA ARG A 162 11.50 7.61 -1.85
C ARG A 162 11.58 6.09 -1.90
N VAL A 163 12.62 5.52 -2.50
CA VAL A 163 12.88 4.06 -2.49
C VAL A 163 13.07 3.57 -1.06
N SER A 164 13.86 4.28 -0.24
CA SER A 164 14.09 3.92 1.16
C SER A 164 12.83 3.99 2.03
N GLU A 165 11.85 4.83 1.66
CA GLU A 165 10.54 4.93 2.29
C GLU A 165 9.53 3.89 1.76
N GLY A 166 9.94 3.09 0.77
CA GLY A 166 9.18 1.97 0.25
C GLY A 166 8.43 2.26 -1.05
N ALA A 167 8.94 3.11 -1.93
CA ALA A 167 8.54 3.06 -3.33
C ALA A 167 9.05 1.75 -3.98
N ASP A 168 8.18 1.01 -4.67
CA ASP A 168 8.60 -0.13 -5.49
C ASP A 168 9.21 0.33 -6.83
N PHE A 169 8.80 1.51 -7.31
CA PHE A 169 9.40 2.18 -8.47
C PHE A 169 9.15 3.70 -8.40
N ILE A 170 9.96 4.46 -9.12
CA ILE A 170 9.86 5.93 -9.19
C ILE A 170 9.23 6.33 -10.52
N VAL A 171 8.43 7.39 -10.52
CA VAL A 171 7.92 8.02 -11.74
C VAL A 171 8.55 9.39 -11.87
N LEU A 172 9.30 9.61 -12.96
CA LEU A 172 9.82 10.92 -13.32
C LEU A 172 8.80 11.61 -14.23
N SER A 173 7.93 12.42 -13.63
CA SER A 173 7.02 13.29 -14.38
C SER A 173 7.69 14.64 -14.66
N SER A 174 7.26 15.33 -15.71
CA SER A 174 7.76 16.68 -15.99
C SER A 174 6.74 17.55 -16.70
N ASN A 175 6.98 18.87 -16.65
CA ASN A 175 6.27 19.79 -17.54
C ASN A 175 6.56 19.43 -19.01
N PRO A 176 5.57 19.35 -19.91
CA PRO A 176 5.81 19.18 -21.35
C PRO A 176 6.70 20.25 -21.99
N SER A 177 6.93 21.39 -21.31
CA SER A 177 7.86 22.44 -21.75
C SER A 177 9.33 22.15 -21.47
N ILE A 178 9.65 21.14 -20.65
CA ILE A 178 11.04 20.75 -20.41
C ILE A 178 11.66 20.27 -21.72
N ASP A 179 12.87 20.76 -21.99
CA ASP A 179 13.61 20.35 -23.17
C ASP A 179 13.88 18.83 -23.15
N LYS A 180 13.67 18.18 -24.29
CA LYS A 180 13.82 16.73 -24.45
C LYS A 180 15.19 16.25 -23.99
N VAL A 181 16.26 16.94 -24.39
CA VAL A 181 17.64 16.55 -24.05
C VAL A 181 17.87 16.67 -22.55
N VAL A 182 17.29 17.69 -21.92
CA VAL A 182 17.37 17.87 -20.46
C VAL A 182 16.64 16.74 -19.73
N TYR A 183 15.40 16.44 -20.12
CA TYR A 183 14.63 15.35 -19.51
C TYR A 183 15.35 14.00 -19.62
N LEU A 184 15.84 13.66 -20.82
CA LEU A 184 16.51 12.37 -21.05
C LEU A 184 17.81 12.24 -20.25
N LYS A 185 18.55 13.33 -20.05
CA LYS A 185 19.74 13.34 -19.16
C LYS A 185 19.39 13.09 -17.71
N VAL A 186 18.31 13.68 -17.21
CA VAL A 186 17.82 13.45 -15.84
C VAL A 186 17.37 11.99 -15.70
N LEU A 187 16.60 11.49 -16.67
CA LEU A 187 16.14 10.11 -16.70
C LEU A 187 17.31 9.11 -16.68
N GLU A 188 18.32 9.32 -17.53
CA GLU A 188 19.54 8.51 -17.57
C GLU A 188 20.25 8.50 -16.21
N ALA A 189 20.46 9.68 -15.61
CA ALA A 189 21.10 9.78 -14.31
C ALA A 189 20.32 9.04 -13.21
N LEU A 190 18.98 9.08 -13.22
CA LEU A 190 18.16 8.31 -12.28
C LEU A 190 18.29 6.81 -12.54
N MET A 191 18.22 6.36 -13.79
CA MET A 191 18.36 4.94 -14.13
C MET A 191 19.74 4.36 -13.76
N ASP A 192 20.79 5.18 -13.82
CA ASP A 192 22.16 4.77 -13.47
C ASP A 192 22.43 4.75 -11.96
N ASN A 193 21.72 5.57 -11.17
CA ASN A 193 22.06 5.81 -9.76
C ASN A 193 20.96 5.41 -8.75
N VAL A 194 19.82 4.88 -9.22
CA VAL A 194 18.71 4.44 -8.37
C VAL A 194 18.42 2.97 -8.65
N GLU A 195 18.37 2.15 -7.60
CA GLU A 195 18.18 0.69 -7.73
C GLU A 195 16.78 0.31 -8.23
N ALA A 196 15.77 1.11 -7.89
CA ALA A 196 14.39 0.88 -8.32
C ALA A 196 14.17 1.27 -9.78
N ALA A 197 13.19 0.64 -10.43
CA ALA A 197 12.80 1.00 -11.80
C ALA A 197 12.34 2.47 -11.88
N ILE A 198 12.71 3.16 -12.98
CA ILE A 198 12.32 4.55 -13.25
C ILE A 198 11.31 4.58 -14.41
N ALA A 199 10.10 5.03 -14.15
CA ALA A 199 9.07 5.26 -15.17
C ALA A 199 9.23 6.65 -15.78
N ALA A 200 9.09 6.74 -17.11
CA ALA A 200 9.15 7.99 -17.84
C ALA A 200 7.74 8.56 -18.07
N ASP A 201 7.49 9.79 -17.60
CA ASP A 201 6.29 10.60 -17.88
C ASP A 201 6.64 12.04 -18.34
N PRO A 202 7.28 12.21 -19.52
CA PRO A 202 7.73 13.52 -20.00
C PRO A 202 6.59 14.43 -20.48
N GLY A 203 5.35 13.94 -20.53
CA GLY A 203 4.20 14.67 -21.09
C GLY A 203 4.24 14.88 -22.62
N ARG A 204 5.28 14.39 -23.31
CA ARG A 204 5.42 14.43 -24.77
C ARG A 204 5.75 13.06 -25.36
N ILE A 205 5.08 12.70 -26.44
CA ILE A 205 5.21 11.37 -27.05
C ILE A 205 6.58 11.13 -27.71
N ASP A 206 7.19 12.16 -28.30
CA ASP A 206 8.52 12.05 -28.91
C ASP A 206 9.60 11.81 -27.86
N THR A 207 9.57 12.55 -26.76
CA THR A 207 10.44 12.32 -25.60
C THR A 207 10.21 10.94 -24.97
N LEU A 208 8.95 10.50 -24.88
CA LEU A 208 8.60 9.19 -24.32
C LEU A 208 9.14 8.02 -25.16
N ILE A 209 9.10 8.14 -26.48
CA ILE A 209 9.68 7.12 -27.38
C ILE A 209 11.18 6.99 -27.13
N GLU A 210 11.91 8.11 -27.08
CA GLU A 210 13.36 8.09 -26.83
C GLU A 210 13.70 7.60 -25.41
N ALA A 211 12.89 7.93 -24.42
CA ALA A 211 13.04 7.39 -23.07
C ALA A 211 12.95 5.84 -23.06
N VAL A 212 12.02 5.26 -23.81
CA VAL A 212 11.91 3.80 -23.96
C VAL A 212 13.08 3.22 -24.76
N GLU A 213 13.52 3.90 -25.83
CA GLU A 213 14.72 3.49 -26.59
C GLU A 213 15.97 3.46 -25.71
N MET A 214 16.08 4.38 -24.75
CA MET A 214 17.16 4.43 -23.76
C MET A 214 17.04 3.34 -22.68
N GLY A 215 15.92 2.62 -22.60
CA GLY A 215 15.72 1.51 -21.67
C GLY A 215 14.81 1.80 -20.48
N ALA A 216 14.05 2.91 -20.49
CA ALA A 216 13.04 3.16 -19.45
C ALA A 216 12.03 2.00 -19.42
N PRO A 217 11.91 1.26 -18.31
CA PRO A 217 11.12 0.03 -18.26
C PRO A 217 9.61 0.30 -18.19
N ILE A 218 9.19 1.54 -17.92
CA ILE A 218 7.78 1.97 -17.89
C ILE A 218 7.64 3.28 -18.65
N ALA A 219 6.66 3.33 -19.55
CA ALA A 219 6.22 4.52 -20.25
C ALA A 219 4.82 4.92 -19.80
N MET A 220 4.69 6.13 -19.29
CA MET A 220 3.45 6.62 -18.69
C MET A 220 2.53 7.29 -19.72
N SER A 221 1.25 7.41 -19.36
CA SER A 221 0.31 8.38 -19.95
C SER A 221 0.01 8.22 -21.45
N LEU A 222 0.01 7.00 -22.00
CA LEU A 222 -0.49 6.76 -23.36
C LEU A 222 -2.01 6.84 -23.46
N THR A 223 -2.50 7.25 -24.63
CA THR A 223 -3.92 7.32 -24.94
C THR A 223 -4.21 6.56 -26.23
N THR A 224 -5.50 6.39 -26.55
CA THR A 224 -5.92 5.72 -27.80
C THR A 224 -5.26 6.31 -29.05
N SER A 225 -5.07 7.63 -29.10
CA SER A 225 -4.44 8.35 -30.21
C SER A 225 -2.93 8.23 -30.26
N THR A 226 -2.24 8.05 -29.13
CA THR A 226 -0.77 7.97 -29.10
C THR A 226 -0.20 6.57 -29.24
N LEU A 227 -1.01 5.51 -29.06
CA LEU A 227 -0.58 4.10 -29.18
C LEU A 227 0.07 3.75 -30.53
N GLU A 228 -0.31 4.40 -31.63
CA GLU A 228 0.28 4.09 -32.95
C GLU A 228 1.66 4.71 -33.15
N TYR A 229 1.98 5.76 -32.40
CA TYR A 229 3.25 6.47 -32.53
C TYR A 229 4.43 5.69 -31.97
N ILE A 230 4.20 4.79 -31.00
CA ILE A 230 5.26 3.91 -30.49
C ILE A 230 5.67 2.94 -31.61
N PRO A 231 6.96 2.95 -32.02
CA PRO A 231 7.51 2.00 -32.98
C PRO A 231 7.27 0.56 -32.54
N ARG A 232 6.97 -0.33 -33.51
CA ARG A 232 6.64 -1.75 -33.21
C ARG A 232 7.70 -2.44 -32.35
N HIS A 233 8.98 -2.17 -32.59
CA HIS A 233 10.09 -2.80 -31.89
C HIS A 233 10.21 -2.38 -30.42
N LEU A 234 9.52 -1.32 -29.98
CA LEU A 234 9.52 -0.85 -28.60
C LEU A 234 8.29 -1.33 -27.80
N ARG A 235 7.26 -1.86 -28.44
CA ARG A 235 5.98 -2.18 -27.78
C ARG A 235 6.06 -3.30 -26.73
N ASP A 236 7.13 -4.08 -26.78
CA ASP A 236 7.39 -5.23 -25.90
C ASP A 236 8.62 -5.07 -25.00
N VAL A 237 9.32 -3.94 -25.05
CA VAL A 237 10.52 -3.71 -24.22
C VAL A 237 10.23 -2.96 -22.92
N ALA A 238 9.03 -2.37 -22.80
CA ALA A 238 8.59 -1.61 -21.63
C ALA A 238 7.12 -1.89 -21.33
N ALA A 239 6.70 -1.60 -20.10
CA ALA A 239 5.28 -1.54 -19.75
C ALA A 239 4.70 -0.17 -20.09
N TYR A 240 3.46 -0.15 -20.56
CA TYR A 240 2.79 1.07 -21.00
C TYR A 240 1.55 1.34 -20.17
N VAL A 241 1.50 2.50 -19.51
CA VAL A 241 0.33 2.95 -18.77
C VAL A 241 -0.61 3.69 -19.72
N ILE A 242 -1.85 3.22 -19.82
CA ILE A 242 -2.88 3.81 -20.67
C ILE A 242 -3.89 4.57 -19.81
N ILE A 243 -4.13 5.81 -20.20
CA ILE A 243 -5.07 6.76 -19.59
C ILE A 243 -6.22 7.11 -20.54
N PRO A 244 -7.38 7.60 -20.03
CA PRO A 244 -8.44 8.13 -20.89
C PRO A 244 -7.99 9.43 -21.56
N GLU A 245 -8.43 9.68 -22.80
CA GLU A 245 -8.16 10.94 -23.51
C GLU A 245 -8.90 12.13 -22.91
N LYS A 246 -10.08 11.87 -22.34
CA LYS A 246 -10.94 12.90 -21.76
C LYS A 246 -11.46 12.46 -20.41
N ILE A 247 -11.33 13.35 -19.43
CA ILE A 247 -11.98 13.21 -18.13
C ILE A 247 -13.47 13.51 -18.30
N SER A 248 -14.28 12.49 -18.10
CA SER A 248 -15.73 12.51 -18.28
C SER A 248 -16.41 11.61 -17.23
N SER A 249 -17.69 11.29 -17.41
CA SER A 249 -18.40 10.34 -16.53
C SER A 249 -17.69 8.98 -16.49
N TRP A 250 -17.84 8.25 -15.39
CA TRP A 250 -17.17 6.97 -15.19
C TRP A 250 -17.42 5.98 -16.34
N ARG A 251 -18.62 5.99 -16.94
CA ARG A 251 -19.01 5.13 -18.07
C ARG A 251 -18.25 5.49 -19.34
N SER A 252 -18.14 6.78 -19.63
CA SER A 252 -17.43 7.26 -20.82
C SER A 252 -15.93 6.99 -20.67
N ARG A 253 -15.34 7.21 -19.49
CA ARG A 253 -13.95 6.84 -19.21
C ARG A 253 -13.70 5.35 -19.37
N LEU A 254 -14.57 4.50 -18.81
CA LEU A 254 -14.47 3.04 -18.99
C LEU A 254 -14.50 2.64 -20.47
N GLY A 255 -15.40 3.23 -21.27
CA GLY A 255 -15.47 2.99 -22.70
C GLY A 255 -14.20 3.38 -23.45
N GLN A 256 -13.62 4.54 -23.11
CA GLN A 256 -12.33 4.99 -23.67
C GLN A 256 -11.20 4.02 -23.33
N LEU A 257 -11.07 3.64 -22.06
CA LEU A 257 -10.02 2.73 -21.59
C LEU A 257 -10.12 1.33 -22.23
N ARG A 258 -11.35 0.80 -22.36
CA ARG A 258 -11.58 -0.48 -23.05
C ARG A 258 -11.13 -0.42 -24.51
N LYS A 259 -11.53 0.63 -25.22
CA LYS A 259 -11.12 0.84 -26.62
C LYS A 259 -9.60 0.98 -26.75
N ALA A 260 -8.98 1.74 -25.85
CA ALA A 260 -7.53 1.92 -25.83
C ALA A 260 -6.80 0.60 -25.56
N TYR A 261 -7.26 -0.18 -24.58
CA TYR A 261 -6.71 -1.50 -24.27
C TYR A 261 -6.83 -2.48 -25.44
N GLU A 262 -8.02 -2.60 -26.05
CA GLU A 262 -8.26 -3.47 -27.20
C GLU A 262 -7.37 -3.08 -28.39
N LYS A 263 -7.18 -1.77 -28.61
CA LYS A 263 -6.26 -1.24 -29.62
C LYS A 263 -4.79 -1.54 -29.28
N ALA A 264 -4.38 -1.41 -28.03
CA ALA A 264 -3.01 -1.73 -27.61
C ALA A 264 -2.72 -3.23 -27.85
N VAL A 265 -3.63 -4.12 -27.45
CA VAL A 265 -3.47 -5.56 -27.70
C VAL A 265 -3.38 -5.86 -29.20
N SER A 266 -4.22 -5.24 -30.05
CA SER A 266 -4.17 -5.47 -31.50
C SER A 266 -2.89 -4.92 -32.16
N LEU A 267 -2.27 -3.91 -31.55
CA LEU A 267 -0.99 -3.34 -31.97
C LEU A 267 0.22 -4.12 -31.43
N GLY A 268 0.01 -5.16 -30.61
CA GLY A 268 1.04 -6.05 -30.10
C GLY A 268 1.69 -5.60 -28.80
N TYR A 269 1.01 -4.77 -27.99
CA TYR A 269 1.50 -4.44 -26.64
C TYR A 269 1.17 -5.57 -25.66
N ASN A 270 2.20 -6.20 -25.09
CA ASN A 270 2.01 -7.30 -24.14
C ASN A 270 2.00 -6.86 -22.66
N MET A 271 2.58 -5.70 -22.35
CA MET A 271 2.69 -5.16 -20.99
C MET A 271 1.92 -3.85 -20.88
N VAL A 272 0.63 -3.95 -20.56
CA VAL A 272 -0.26 -2.79 -20.45
C VAL A 272 -0.76 -2.65 -19.02
N ILE A 273 -0.75 -1.42 -18.50
CA ILE A 273 -1.35 -1.03 -17.23
C ILE A 273 -2.44 0.00 -17.53
N ILE A 274 -3.56 -0.06 -16.81
CA ILE A 274 -4.67 0.88 -17.00
C ILE A 274 -4.73 1.86 -15.83
N ASP A 275 -4.75 3.16 -16.12
CA ASP A 275 -5.01 4.20 -15.14
C ASP A 275 -6.24 5.03 -15.55
N PRO A 276 -7.36 4.99 -14.80
CA PRO A 276 -8.56 5.76 -15.11
C PRO A 276 -8.48 7.26 -14.78
N ILE A 277 -7.34 7.73 -14.26
CA ILE A 277 -7.07 9.05 -13.71
C ILE A 277 -7.97 9.36 -12.51
N VAL A 278 -7.33 9.69 -11.38
CA VAL A 278 -8.05 10.17 -10.20
C VAL A 278 -8.40 11.64 -10.37
N ASN A 279 -9.68 11.94 -10.20
CA ASN A 279 -10.21 13.29 -10.16
C ASN A 279 -9.92 13.95 -8.80
N PRO A 280 -9.89 15.29 -8.74
CA PRO A 280 -9.93 15.97 -7.45
C PRO A 280 -11.22 15.69 -6.67
N PRO A 281 -11.23 15.97 -5.36
CA PRO A 281 -12.41 15.82 -4.51
C PRO A 281 -13.57 16.70 -4.99
N ILE A 282 -14.80 16.23 -4.73
CA ILE A 282 -16.07 16.91 -5.03
C ILE A 282 -16.37 17.04 -6.54
N TYR A 283 -15.56 17.75 -7.32
CA TYR A 283 -15.81 17.97 -8.75
C TYR A 283 -14.51 17.93 -9.57
N PRO A 284 -14.39 17.08 -10.61
CA PRO A 284 -15.38 16.09 -11.08
C PRO A 284 -15.54 14.85 -10.17
N GLY A 285 -14.78 14.76 -9.07
CA GLY A 285 -15.07 13.85 -7.96
C GLY A 285 -14.32 12.51 -8.00
N VAL A 286 -13.61 12.20 -6.90
CA VAL A 286 -12.84 10.95 -6.68
C VAL A 286 -13.70 9.70 -6.85
N LEU A 287 -14.96 9.73 -6.40
CA LEU A 287 -15.85 8.58 -6.46
C LEU A 287 -16.05 8.07 -7.89
N GLU A 288 -16.16 8.98 -8.87
CA GLU A 288 -16.29 8.60 -10.28
C GLU A 288 -15.05 7.84 -10.76
N SER A 289 -13.85 8.24 -10.34
CA SER A 289 -12.60 7.53 -10.68
C SER A 289 -12.53 6.14 -10.03
N LEU A 290 -12.95 6.02 -8.77
CA LEU A 290 -13.00 4.73 -8.08
C LEU A 290 -14.02 3.76 -8.71
N ILE A 291 -15.17 4.27 -9.16
CA ILE A 291 -16.15 3.47 -9.90
C ILE A 291 -15.57 3.03 -11.24
N THR A 292 -14.90 3.91 -11.99
CA THR A 292 -14.21 3.52 -13.23
C THR A 292 -13.18 2.43 -12.97
N ALA A 293 -12.34 2.56 -11.94
CA ALA A 293 -11.36 1.55 -11.56
C ALA A 293 -12.02 0.20 -11.25
N ARG A 294 -13.09 0.21 -10.44
CA ARG A 294 -13.84 -1.00 -10.05
C ARG A 294 -14.48 -1.71 -11.24
N GLU A 295 -15.02 -0.98 -12.19
CA GLU A 295 -15.63 -1.58 -13.39
C GLU A 295 -14.57 -1.99 -14.41
N ALA A 296 -13.48 -1.25 -14.54
CA ALA A 296 -12.31 -1.65 -15.32
C ALA A 296 -11.70 -2.94 -14.77
N SER A 297 -11.67 -3.14 -13.45
CA SER A 297 -11.07 -4.32 -12.83
C SER A 297 -11.80 -5.62 -13.18
N LYS A 298 -13.10 -5.52 -13.51
CA LYS A 298 -13.95 -6.63 -13.95
C LYS A 298 -13.94 -6.85 -15.46
N THR A 299 -13.64 -5.82 -16.25
CA THR A 299 -13.88 -5.83 -17.70
C THR A 299 -12.62 -5.73 -18.56
N ILE A 300 -11.48 -5.28 -17.99
CA ILE A 300 -10.21 -5.14 -18.69
C ILE A 300 -9.18 -6.11 -18.11
N ASN A 301 -8.52 -6.88 -18.99
CA ASN A 301 -7.56 -7.92 -18.64
C ASN A 301 -6.13 -7.36 -18.44
N ALA A 302 -5.98 -6.28 -17.68
CA ALA A 302 -4.71 -5.64 -17.37
C ALA A 302 -4.63 -5.25 -15.89
N PRO A 303 -3.43 -5.13 -15.29
CA PRO A 303 -3.21 -4.46 -14.01
C PRO A 303 -3.82 -3.05 -13.99
N LEU A 304 -4.16 -2.58 -12.79
CA LEU A 304 -4.75 -1.26 -12.59
C LEU A 304 -3.84 -0.41 -11.71
N MET A 305 -3.66 0.83 -12.13
CA MET A 305 -2.95 1.87 -11.40
C MET A 305 -3.90 3.01 -11.04
N LEU A 306 -3.65 3.69 -9.93
CA LEU A 306 -4.25 4.99 -9.62
C LEU A 306 -3.21 5.97 -9.07
N GLY A 307 -2.99 7.08 -9.78
CA GLY A 307 -2.31 8.26 -9.23
C GLY A 307 -3.19 9.04 -8.26
N LEU A 308 -2.83 9.07 -6.98
CA LEU A 308 -3.65 9.67 -5.91
C LEU A 308 -3.39 11.17 -5.72
N ASN A 309 -2.40 11.75 -6.40
CA ASN A 309 -1.94 13.13 -6.20
C ASN A 309 -3.07 14.15 -6.34
N ASN A 310 -3.92 14.03 -7.38
CA ASN A 310 -5.06 14.94 -7.56
C ASN A 310 -6.07 14.89 -6.40
N ALA A 311 -6.23 13.73 -5.74
CA ALA A 311 -7.14 13.61 -4.61
C ALA A 311 -6.53 14.16 -3.32
N ILE A 312 -5.23 13.91 -3.12
CA ILE A 312 -4.51 14.26 -1.89
C ILE A 312 -4.11 15.73 -1.89
N GLU A 313 -3.52 16.22 -2.98
CA GLU A 313 -3.00 17.59 -3.06
C GLU A 313 -4.12 18.63 -3.11
N MET A 314 -5.23 18.33 -3.78
CA MET A 314 -6.37 19.25 -3.94
C MET A 314 -7.39 19.22 -2.78
N ALA A 315 -7.03 18.66 -1.61
CA ALA A 315 -7.83 18.73 -0.38
C ALA A 315 -7.02 19.30 0.80
N ASP A 316 -7.66 20.12 1.64
CA ASP A 316 -7.06 20.61 2.89
C ASP A 316 -7.31 19.61 4.04
N ILE A 317 -6.70 18.42 3.92
CA ILE A 317 -6.82 17.30 4.87
C ILE A 317 -5.46 16.64 5.09
N ASP A 318 -5.30 15.95 6.23
CA ASP A 318 -4.09 15.19 6.56
C ASP A 318 -3.86 14.00 5.59
N THR A 319 -2.59 13.76 5.26
CA THR A 319 -2.17 12.73 4.29
C THR A 319 -2.23 11.32 4.85
N HIS A 320 -1.91 11.12 6.14
CA HIS A 320 -1.98 9.81 6.76
C HIS A 320 -3.39 9.22 6.65
N ALA A 321 -4.41 10.03 6.98
CA ALA A 321 -5.80 9.62 6.90
C ALA A 321 -6.28 9.47 5.44
N SER A 322 -5.99 10.47 4.59
CA SER A 322 -6.52 10.50 3.23
C SER A 322 -5.89 9.46 2.31
N THR A 323 -4.57 9.30 2.34
CA THR A 323 -3.84 8.28 1.58
C THR A 323 -4.28 6.88 1.98
N ALA A 324 -4.38 6.59 3.28
CA ALA A 324 -4.80 5.28 3.74
C ALA A 324 -6.23 4.94 3.29
N LEU A 325 -7.17 5.86 3.45
CA LEU A 325 -8.56 5.64 3.03
C LEU A 325 -8.69 5.46 1.51
N LEU A 326 -7.95 6.24 0.72
CA LEU A 326 -7.93 6.10 -0.74
C LEU A 326 -7.31 4.76 -1.17
N ILE A 327 -6.24 4.31 -0.53
CA ILE A 327 -5.63 2.99 -0.81
C ILE A 327 -6.59 1.86 -0.43
N TYR A 328 -7.31 1.96 0.69
CA TYR A 328 -8.32 0.95 1.05
C TYR A 328 -9.43 0.88 0.00
N ALA A 329 -9.95 2.03 -0.45
CA ALA A 329 -10.95 2.08 -1.51
C ALA A 329 -10.39 1.57 -2.86
N ALA A 330 -9.14 1.88 -3.19
CA ALA A 330 -8.45 1.39 -4.38
C ALA A 330 -8.30 -0.15 -4.33
N THR A 331 -7.99 -0.70 -3.15
CA THR A 331 -7.91 -2.15 -2.91
C THR A 331 -9.24 -2.82 -3.23
N GLU A 332 -10.34 -2.26 -2.72
CA GLU A 332 -11.70 -2.76 -2.99
C GLU A 332 -12.08 -2.63 -4.47
N ALA A 333 -11.57 -1.61 -5.17
CA ALA A 333 -11.74 -1.45 -6.60
C ALA A 333 -10.91 -2.43 -7.44
N GLY A 334 -9.94 -3.12 -6.83
CA GLY A 334 -9.04 -4.07 -7.51
C GLY A 334 -7.80 -3.41 -8.12
N VAL A 335 -7.39 -2.25 -7.61
CA VAL A 335 -6.20 -1.52 -8.05
C VAL A 335 -4.96 -2.12 -7.42
N SER A 336 -3.98 -2.52 -8.25
CA SER A 336 -2.78 -3.23 -7.81
C SER A 336 -1.53 -2.34 -7.73
N ILE A 337 -1.61 -1.12 -8.24
CA ILE A 337 -0.55 -0.10 -8.15
C ILE A 337 -1.19 1.22 -7.71
N VAL A 338 -0.64 1.86 -6.68
CA VAL A 338 -0.99 3.24 -6.32
C VAL A 338 0.21 4.13 -6.52
N MET A 339 -0.01 5.33 -7.04
CA MET A 339 1.05 6.32 -7.19
C MET A 339 0.78 7.52 -6.30
N VAL A 340 1.81 7.95 -5.57
CA VAL A 340 1.77 9.10 -4.67
C VAL A 340 2.94 10.02 -4.93
N GLY A 341 2.77 11.31 -4.71
CA GLY A 341 3.81 12.33 -4.76
C GLY A 341 3.96 12.98 -3.39
N GLU A 342 5.02 13.78 -3.26
CA GLU A 342 5.33 14.55 -2.06
C GLU A 342 5.68 16.01 -2.37
N GLU A 343 4.97 16.59 -3.35
CA GLU A 343 5.28 17.93 -3.88
C GLU A 343 5.00 19.03 -2.85
N SER A 344 3.86 18.95 -2.15
CA SER A 344 3.56 19.90 -1.09
C SER A 344 4.20 19.51 0.25
N TYR A 345 4.43 20.49 1.13
CA TYR A 345 4.86 20.24 2.51
C TYR A 345 3.92 19.29 3.25
N LYS A 346 2.61 19.37 2.98
CA LYS A 346 1.59 18.45 3.47
C LYS A 346 1.86 17.02 3.00
N ALA A 347 2.29 16.84 1.75
CA ALA A 347 2.55 15.52 1.16
C ALA A 347 3.93 14.93 1.46
N ARG A 348 4.89 15.68 2.03
CA ARG A 348 6.18 15.12 2.47
C ARG A 348 6.05 13.93 3.44
N GLY A 349 6.59 12.77 3.09
CA GLY A 349 6.45 11.48 3.78
C GLY A 349 5.32 10.58 3.25
N ASN A 350 4.53 11.03 2.26
CA ASN A 350 3.38 10.29 1.75
C ASN A 350 3.77 8.96 1.07
N THR A 351 4.99 8.79 0.56
CA THR A 351 5.46 7.49 0.05
C THR A 351 5.51 6.44 1.16
N ARG A 352 5.99 6.81 2.35
CA ARG A 352 6.00 5.95 3.54
C ARG A 352 4.58 5.64 4.01
N GLU A 353 3.73 6.66 4.07
CA GLU A 353 2.31 6.53 4.45
C GLU A 353 1.60 5.54 3.53
N ALA A 354 1.80 5.69 2.21
CA ALA A 354 1.28 4.79 1.20
C ALA A 354 1.82 3.37 1.34
N ARG A 355 3.11 3.18 1.63
CA ARG A 355 3.70 1.86 1.85
C ARG A 355 3.06 1.13 3.02
N ILE A 356 2.89 1.81 4.16
CA ILE A 356 2.27 1.21 5.34
C ILE A 356 0.81 0.88 5.05
N ALA A 357 0.05 1.79 4.43
CA ALA A 357 -1.33 1.57 4.05
C ALA A 357 -1.49 0.41 3.05
N ALA A 358 -0.65 0.34 2.01
CA ALA A 358 -0.65 -0.72 1.01
C ALA A 358 -0.38 -2.10 1.63
N LYS A 359 0.55 -2.16 2.60
CA LYS A 359 0.83 -3.36 3.38
C LYS A 359 -0.37 -3.77 4.24
N LEU A 360 -0.92 -2.85 5.01
CA LEU A 360 -2.09 -3.12 5.85
C LEU A 360 -3.29 -3.55 5.02
N ALA A 361 -3.54 -2.92 3.87
CA ALA A 361 -4.60 -3.28 2.95
C ALA A 361 -4.40 -4.69 2.38
N SER A 362 -3.17 -5.02 1.96
CA SER A 362 -2.83 -6.34 1.41
C SER A 362 -3.05 -7.45 2.45
N VAL A 363 -2.59 -7.24 3.69
CA VAL A 363 -2.76 -8.20 4.77
C VAL A 363 -4.22 -8.30 5.21
N SER A 364 -4.91 -7.17 5.32
CA SER A 364 -6.35 -7.11 5.64
C SER A 364 -7.19 -7.87 4.61
N TYR A 365 -6.84 -7.76 3.33
CA TYR A 365 -7.48 -8.50 2.24
C TYR A 365 -7.28 -10.02 2.41
N LYS A 366 -6.04 -10.49 2.61
CA LYS A 366 -5.73 -11.92 2.82
C LYS A 366 -6.39 -12.47 4.07
N LEU A 367 -6.37 -11.72 5.17
CA LEU A 367 -6.92 -12.14 6.46
C LEU A 367 -8.42 -11.87 6.60
N LYS A 368 -9.08 -11.22 5.64
CA LYS A 368 -10.51 -10.84 5.71
C LYS A 368 -10.85 -10.12 7.02
N THR A 369 -10.01 -9.17 7.40
CA THR A 369 -10.16 -8.38 8.64
C THR A 369 -10.04 -6.89 8.32
N PRO A 370 -10.68 -5.98 9.08
CA PRO A 370 -10.41 -4.55 8.94
C PRO A 370 -8.94 -4.21 9.26
N PRO A 371 -8.37 -3.16 8.64
CA PRO A 371 -7.00 -2.71 8.88
C PRO A 371 -6.88 -1.96 10.23
N LYS A 372 -7.19 -2.65 11.34
CA LYS A 372 -7.23 -2.08 12.68
C LYS A 372 -6.51 -2.99 13.67
N ASP A 373 -5.72 -2.36 14.55
CA ASP A 373 -4.97 -3.02 15.63
C ASP A 373 -4.00 -4.10 15.10
N LEU A 374 -3.44 -3.88 13.92
CA LEU A 374 -2.51 -4.78 13.22
C LEU A 374 -1.03 -4.49 13.55
N GLY A 375 -0.74 -3.72 14.61
CA GLY A 375 0.64 -3.42 15.04
C GLY A 375 1.42 -2.44 14.18
N TYR A 376 0.77 -1.80 13.20
CA TYR A 376 1.29 -0.66 12.46
C TYR A 376 0.40 0.56 12.69
N ASP A 377 1.00 1.66 13.12
CA ASP A 377 0.30 2.92 13.33
C ASP A 377 0.42 3.82 12.11
N ILE A 378 -0.71 4.05 11.44
CA ILE A 378 -0.87 5.08 10.41
C ILE A 378 -1.32 6.40 11.06
N LEU A 379 -1.98 6.35 12.22
CA LEU A 379 -2.47 7.55 12.89
C LEU A 379 -1.29 8.39 13.39
N ARG A 380 -1.00 9.47 12.66
CA ARG A 380 -0.10 10.54 13.06
C ARG A 380 -0.77 11.87 12.76
N LEU A 381 -0.43 12.88 13.56
CA LEU A 381 -0.87 14.24 13.32
C LEU A 381 0.24 14.99 12.61
N LYS A 382 -0.11 15.68 11.54
CA LYS A 382 0.79 16.54 10.77
C LYS A 382 0.13 17.91 10.58
N GLY A 383 0.91 18.96 10.81
CA GLY A 383 0.52 20.35 10.61
C GLY A 383 0.60 20.72 9.13
N LYS A 384 -0.01 21.85 8.80
CA LYS A 384 -0.21 22.27 7.40
C LYS A 384 1.09 22.61 6.67
N GLY A 385 2.12 23.03 7.39
CA GLY A 385 3.42 23.36 6.83
C GLY A 385 4.42 23.77 7.91
N PRO A 386 5.67 24.03 7.51
CA PRO A 386 6.71 24.47 8.42
C PRO A 386 6.37 25.72 9.22
N ALA A 387 6.95 25.84 10.41
CA ALA A 387 7.18 27.15 10.99
C ALA A 387 8.06 28.01 10.04
N GLN A 388 7.96 29.34 10.12
CA GLN A 388 8.78 30.22 9.28
C GLN A 388 10.27 29.90 9.43
N ASN A 389 10.97 29.76 8.30
CA ASN A 389 12.41 29.44 8.18
C ASN A 389 12.81 27.99 8.52
N VAL A 390 11.88 27.02 8.48
CA VAL A 390 12.22 25.60 8.58
C VAL A 390 12.02 24.90 7.23
N GLU A 391 13.03 24.19 6.77
CA GLU A 391 12.96 23.33 5.57
C GLU A 391 12.75 21.88 6.03
N TYR A 392 11.58 21.30 5.73
CA TYR A 392 11.29 19.90 6.06
C TYR A 392 11.61 18.99 4.91
N LEU A 393 12.53 18.07 5.18
CA LEU A 393 13.07 17.14 4.21
C LEU A 393 12.38 15.76 4.29
N GLY A 394 11.29 15.63 5.06
CA GLY A 394 10.54 14.37 5.18
C GLY A 394 11.07 13.41 6.26
N HIS A 395 10.80 12.12 6.10
CA HIS A 395 11.22 11.07 7.04
C HIS A 395 12.63 10.51 6.76
N GLY A 396 13.48 11.25 6.04
CA GLY A 396 14.74 10.75 5.52
C GLY A 396 15.94 10.81 6.47
N LEU A 397 17.13 10.55 5.91
CA LEU A 397 18.40 10.91 6.52
C LEU A 397 18.66 12.39 6.25
N VAL A 398 18.69 13.22 7.29
CA VAL A 398 18.94 14.65 7.18
C VAL A 398 20.29 14.99 7.80
N ASP A 399 21.01 15.93 7.19
CA ASP A 399 22.19 16.52 7.84
C ASP A 399 21.76 17.73 8.67
N VAL A 400 21.98 17.67 9.99
CA VAL A 400 21.73 18.78 10.90
C VAL A 400 23.02 19.11 11.63
N ASN A 401 23.60 20.26 11.32
CA ASN A 401 24.88 20.73 11.88
C ASN A 401 26.03 19.72 11.71
N GLY A 402 26.12 19.00 10.58
CA GLY A 402 27.15 18.00 10.31
C GLY A 402 26.87 16.63 10.93
N LEU A 403 25.67 16.44 11.50
CA LEU A 403 25.21 15.15 12.01
C LEU A 403 24.20 14.56 11.03
N ARG A 404 24.45 13.32 10.59
CA ARG A 404 23.50 12.57 9.76
C ARG A 404 22.45 11.91 10.67
N ILE A 405 21.23 12.43 10.64
CA ILE A 405 20.11 12.05 11.50
C ILE A 405 19.12 11.22 10.70
N ASP A 406 18.77 10.04 11.22
CA ASP A 406 17.67 9.25 10.67
C ASP A 406 16.35 9.69 11.33
N CYS A 407 15.54 10.49 10.62
CA CYS A 407 14.26 10.98 11.11
C CYS A 407 13.26 9.85 11.41
N ARG A 408 13.50 8.60 10.95
CA ARG A 408 12.67 7.43 11.25
C ARG A 408 12.88 6.89 12.65
N ARG A 409 13.99 7.24 13.30
CA ARG A 409 14.45 6.68 14.58
C ARG A 409 14.68 7.74 15.66
N LEU A 410 13.99 8.88 15.59
CA LEU A 410 14.11 9.93 16.60
C LEU A 410 13.89 9.44 18.05
N GLU A 411 13.08 8.40 18.24
CA GLU A 411 12.81 7.79 19.54
C GLU A 411 14.00 7.01 20.11
N ASP A 412 14.96 6.60 19.27
CA ASP A 412 16.20 6.00 19.73
C ASP A 412 16.96 7.04 20.56
N HIS A 413 17.28 6.68 21.81
CA HIS A 413 17.95 7.56 22.79
C HIS A 413 19.33 8.11 22.38
N LYS A 414 19.77 7.86 21.15
CA LYS A 414 21.02 8.32 20.55
C LYS A 414 21.16 9.84 20.51
N TYR A 415 20.06 10.58 20.45
CA TYR A 415 20.09 12.04 20.31
C TYR A 415 19.99 12.79 21.65
N LYS A 416 19.82 12.08 22.78
CA LYS A 416 19.65 12.71 24.11
C LYS A 416 20.89 13.45 24.63
N HIS A 417 22.08 13.19 24.07
CA HIS A 417 23.35 13.77 24.51
C HIS A 417 23.90 14.87 23.58
N ILE A 418 23.09 15.32 22.61
CA ILE A 418 23.44 16.40 21.67
C ILE A 418 23.07 17.76 22.30
N GLU A 419 23.80 18.83 21.93
CA GLU A 419 23.48 20.20 22.35
C GLU A 419 22.01 20.58 22.06
N GLU A 420 21.42 21.36 22.96
CA GLU A 420 19.99 21.70 22.97
C GLU A 420 19.54 22.44 21.69
N ASP A 421 20.38 23.31 21.12
CA ASP A 421 20.10 23.97 19.83
C ASP A 421 20.05 22.97 18.67
N THR A 422 20.99 22.02 18.66
CA THR A 422 21.03 20.97 17.63
C THR A 422 19.88 19.99 17.81
N GLN A 423 19.51 19.62 19.04
CA GLN A 423 18.29 18.84 19.31
C GLN A 423 17.04 19.56 18.80
N ARG A 424 16.90 20.86 19.04
CA ARG A 424 15.79 21.66 18.52
C ARG A 424 15.73 21.60 16.98
N LYS A 425 16.85 21.83 16.29
CA LYS A 425 16.92 21.75 14.81
C LYS A 425 16.60 20.34 14.29
N ILE A 426 17.02 19.29 15.00
CA ILE A 426 16.68 17.91 14.67
C ILE A 426 15.17 17.69 14.78
N LEU A 427 14.54 18.17 15.85
CA LEU A 427 13.09 18.08 16.02
C LEU A 427 12.35 18.88 14.93
N GLU A 428 12.82 20.08 14.60
CA GLU A 428 12.29 20.92 13.52
C GLU A 428 12.39 20.25 12.14
N ALA A 429 13.50 19.55 11.87
CA ALA A 429 13.75 18.88 10.59
C ALA A 429 13.03 17.53 10.45
N CYS A 430 12.81 16.80 11.55
CA CYS A 430 12.39 15.40 11.52
C CYS A 430 11.00 15.11 12.10
N ILE A 431 10.42 16.00 12.90
CA ILE A 431 9.06 15.82 13.43
C ILE A 431 8.08 16.54 12.49
N PRO A 432 7.10 15.82 11.90
CA PRO A 432 5.99 16.47 11.23
C PRO A 432 5.33 17.40 12.24
N TRP A 433 5.26 18.68 11.90
CA TRP A 433 4.66 19.77 12.68
C TRP A 433 3.39 19.28 13.39
N ILE A 434 3.17 19.64 14.65
CA ILE A 434 1.87 19.44 15.32
C ILE A 434 1.15 20.78 15.35
#